data_AF-A0A833SD95-F1
#
_entry.id   AF-A0A833SD95-F1
#
_cell.length_a   1.000
_cell.length_b   1.000
_cell.length_c   1.000
_cell.angle_alpha   90.00
_cell.angle_beta   90.00
_cell.angle_gamma   90.00
#
_symmetry.space_group_name_H-M   'P 1'
#
loop_
_entity.id
_entity.type
_entity.pdbx_description
1 polymer ?
#
loop_
_entity_poly.entity_id
_entity_poly.type
_entity_poly.pdbx_seq_one_letter_code
_entity_poly.pdbx_strand_id
1 'polypeptide(L)'
;MHKFKSFQDANNYAAKWTREDQVNASFETEASSMNADAVVTITKTRKWFEERQRRLLAYKAELNRLQEHCEGHCEGDTNGGDEKRVRLE
;
A
#
# COMPACT_ATOMS: atom_id res chain seq x y z
N MET A 1 -11.54 -2.59 26.76
CA MET A 1 -12.50 -3.33 25.90
C MET A 1 -13.77 -2.50 25.83
N HIS A 2 -14.12 -1.97 24.65
CA HIS A 2 -15.34 -1.18 24.51
C HIS A 2 -16.53 -2.13 24.43
N LYS A 3 -17.51 -1.94 25.32
CA LYS A 3 -18.69 -2.79 25.39
C LYS A 3 -19.82 -2.13 24.62
N PHE A 4 -20.43 -2.87 23.71
CA PHE A 4 -21.64 -2.41 23.01
C PHE A 4 -22.87 -2.73 23.85
N LYS A 5 -23.86 -1.83 23.83
CA LYS A 5 -25.11 -2.04 24.56
C LYS A 5 -25.92 -3.21 24.01
N SER A 6 -25.74 -3.52 22.72
CA SER A 6 -26.38 -4.64 22.03
C SER A 6 -25.49 -5.18 20.91
N PHE A 7 -25.79 -6.39 20.45
CA PHE A 7 -25.18 -6.96 19.25
C PHE A 7 -25.48 -6.12 18.00
N GLN A 8 -26.68 -5.52 17.95
CA GLN A 8 -27.08 -4.60 16.87
C GLN A 8 -26.14 -3.39 16.80
N ASP A 9 -25.77 -2.82 17.95
CA ASP A 9 -24.84 -1.68 18.02
C ASP A 9 -23.43 -2.07 17.55
N ALA A 10 -22.96 -3.25 17.97
CA ALA A 10 -21.68 -3.79 17.51
C ALA A 10 -21.69 -4.02 15.98
N ASN A 11 -22.80 -4.53 15.45
CA ASN A 11 -22.97 -4.78 14.02
C ASN A 11 -23.04 -3.49 13.21
N ASN A 12 -23.76 -2.48 13.71
CA ASN A 12 -23.80 -1.16 13.09
C ASN A 12 -22.41 -0.50 13.09
N TYR A 13 -21.66 -0.66 14.17
CA TYR A 13 -20.28 -0.16 14.25
C TYR A 13 -19.36 -0.88 13.24
N ALA A 14 -19.36 -2.21 13.23
CA ALA A 14 -18.58 -2.99 12.25
C ALA A 14 -18.96 -2.60 10.81
N ALA A 15 -20.25 -2.52 10.50
CA ALA A 15 -20.74 -2.14 9.17
C ALA A 15 -20.35 -0.72 8.77
N LYS A 16 -20.28 0.24 9.69
CA LYS A 16 -19.78 1.59 9.40
C LYS A 16 -18.32 1.54 8.93
N TRP A 17 -17.48 0.80 9.64
CA TRP A 17 -16.07 0.62 9.27
C TRP A 17 -15.87 -0.18 8.00
N THR A 18 -16.81 -1.02 7.59
CA THR A 18 -16.77 -1.73 6.30
C THR A 18 -17.30 -0.88 5.14
N ARG A 19 -18.21 0.07 5.40
CA ARG A 19 -18.83 0.94 4.38
C ARG A 19 -18.00 2.17 4.04
N GLU A 20 -17.28 2.73 5.01
CA GLU A 20 -16.31 3.80 4.77
C GLU A 20 -15.03 3.18 4.21
N ASP A 21 -15.05 2.93 2.90
CA ASP A 21 -13.93 2.55 2.03
C ASP A 21 -12.66 2.08 2.78
N GLN A 22 -12.61 0.80 3.11
CA GLN A 22 -11.41 0.11 3.60
C GLN A 22 -10.35 -0.02 2.50
N VAL A 23 -10.06 1.06 1.78
CA VAL A 23 -9.07 1.10 0.72
C VAL A 23 -7.70 0.85 1.37
N ASN A 24 -7.17 -0.36 1.16
CA ASN A 24 -5.94 -0.86 1.75
C ASN A 24 -5.99 -1.15 3.26
N ALA A 25 -7.15 -1.43 3.85
CA ALA A 25 -7.18 -1.95 5.22
C ALA A 25 -6.56 -3.36 5.27
N SER A 26 -5.70 -3.60 6.27
CA SER A 26 -5.08 -4.91 6.51
C SER A 26 -5.90 -5.79 7.45
N PHE A 27 -7.18 -5.48 7.62
CA PHE A 27 -8.04 -6.11 8.60
C PHE A 27 -9.49 -6.10 8.15
N GLU A 28 -10.27 -7.04 8.68
CA GLU A 28 -11.72 -7.09 8.57
C GLU A 28 -12.32 -6.86 9.96
N THR A 29 -13.56 -6.37 9.99
CA THR A 29 -14.29 -6.10 11.23
C THR A 29 -15.66 -6.75 11.18
N GLU A 30 -16.03 -7.46 12.24
CA GLU A 30 -17.35 -8.09 12.37
C GLU A 30 -17.87 -7.96 13.81
N ALA A 31 -19.20 -8.00 13.96
CA ALA A 31 -19.80 -8.11 15.28
C ALA A 31 -19.70 -9.53 15.80
N SER A 32 -19.38 -9.66 17.09
CA SER A 32 -19.32 -10.94 17.78
C SER A 32 -19.88 -10.81 19.18
N SER A 33 -20.13 -11.94 19.84
CA SER A 33 -20.52 -12.02 21.25
C SER A 33 -19.45 -12.78 22.01
N MET A 34 -18.90 -12.19 23.07
CA MET A 34 -17.87 -12.80 23.90
C MET A 34 -18.29 -12.67 25.37
N ASN A 35 -18.44 -13.79 26.08
CA ASN A 35 -18.88 -13.83 27.49
C ASN A 35 -20.18 -13.05 27.76
N ALA A 36 -21.18 -13.20 26.88
CA ALA A 36 -22.44 -12.45 26.89
C ALA A 36 -22.35 -10.92 26.64
N ASP A 37 -21.15 -10.39 26.40
CA ASP A 37 -20.96 -9.01 25.95
C ASP A 37 -20.97 -8.95 24.41
N ALA A 38 -21.64 -7.93 23.86
CA ALA A 38 -21.51 -7.58 22.45
C ALA A 38 -20.18 -6.86 22.20
N VAL A 39 -19.41 -7.36 21.22
CA VAL A 39 -18.07 -6.87 20.88
C VAL A 39 -17.89 -6.78 19.37
N VAL A 40 -16.83 -6.07 18.95
CA VAL A 40 -16.38 -6.05 17.55
C VAL A 40 -15.03 -6.77 17.49
N THR A 41 -14.94 -7.76 16.60
CA THR A 41 -13.71 -8.50 16.31
C THR A 41 -13.00 -7.83 15.15
N ILE A 42 -11.69 -7.58 15.33
CA ILE A 42 -10.82 -7.05 14.27
C ILE A 42 -9.84 -8.15 13.88
N THR A 43 -9.97 -8.65 12.67
CA THR A 43 -9.15 -9.77 12.17
C THR A 43 -8.16 -9.24 11.14
N LYS A 44 -6.86 -9.31 11.43
CA LYS A 44 -5.84 -8.98 10.43
C LYS A 44 -5.83 -10.03 9.31
N THR A 45 -5.91 -9.57 8.06
CA THR A 45 -5.93 -10.45 6.90
C THR A 45 -4.50 -10.81 6.50
N ARG A 46 -4.06 -12.02 6.91
CA ARG A 46 -2.71 -12.53 6.58
C ARG A 46 -2.44 -12.53 5.07
N LYS A 47 -3.43 -12.89 4.25
CA LYS A 47 -3.35 -12.85 2.78
C LYS A 47 -3.05 -11.44 2.26
N TRP A 48 -3.72 -10.42 2.77
CA TRP A 48 -3.47 -9.03 2.40
C TRP A 48 -2.03 -8.61 2.73
N PHE A 49 -1.55 -9.00 3.91
CA PHE A 49 -0.17 -8.73 4.31
C PHE A 49 0.83 -9.40 3.35
N GLU A 50 0.65 -10.69 3.07
CA GLU A 50 1.51 -11.45 2.16
C GLU A 50 1.51 -10.88 0.73
N GLU A 51 0.35 -10.44 0.23
CA GLU A 51 0.25 -9.75 -1.06
C GLU A 51 0.99 -8.41 -1.08
N ARG A 52 0.88 -7.60 -0.02
CA ARG A 52 1.64 -6.34 0.06
C ARG A 52 3.13 -6.55 0.23
N GLN A 53 3.56 -7.57 0.98
CA GLN A 53 4.97 -7.94 1.04
C GLN A 53 5.51 -8.31 -0.35
N ARG A 54 4.78 -9.12 -1.12
CA ARG A 54 5.16 -9.46 -2.50
C ARG A 54 5.27 -8.23 -3.42
N ARG A 55 4.28 -7.33 -3.38
CA ARG A 55 4.31 -6.09 -4.17
C ARG A 55 5.47 -5.17 -3.77
N LEU A 56 5.76 -5.07 -2.47
CA LEU A 56 6.90 -4.29 -1.97
C LEU A 56 8.23 -4.82 -2.52
N LEU A 57 8.42 -6.13 -2.55
CA LEU A 57 9.62 -6.75 -3.14
C LEU A 57 9.75 -6.42 -4.63
N ALA A 58 8.64 -6.48 -5.38
CA ALA A 58 8.63 -6.12 -6.79
C ALA A 58 9.03 -4.64 -7.01
N TYR A 59 8.48 -3.72 -6.23
CA TYR A 59 8.85 -2.29 -6.34
C TYR A 59 10.29 -2.01 -5.94
N LYS A 60 10.84 -2.72 -4.95
CA LYS A 60 12.27 -2.60 -4.61
C LYS A 60 13.16 -3.07 -5.76
N ALA A 61 12.81 -4.19 -6.40
CA ALA A 61 13.54 -4.70 -7.56
C ALA A 61 13.46 -3.72 -8.75
N GLU A 62 12.28 -3.18 -9.01
CA GLU A 62 12.08 -2.16 -10.05
C GLU A 62 12.89 -0.89 -9.76
N LEU A 63 12.81 -0.37 -8.52
CA LEU A 63 13.58 0.81 -8.11
C LEU A 63 15.08 0.61 -8.30
N ASN A 64 15.63 -0.53 -7.88
CA ASN A 64 17.05 -0.86 -8.09
C ASN A 64 17.41 -0.86 -9.58
N ARG A 65 16.57 -1.46 -10.44
CA ARG A 65 16.80 -1.49 -11.89
C ARG A 65 16.79 -0.08 -12.51
N LEU A 66 15.86 0.78 -12.06
CA LEU A 66 15.81 2.17 -12.49
C LEU A 66 17.03 2.95 -12.01
N GLN A 67 17.46 2.73 -10.78
CA GLN A 67 18.65 3.35 -10.22
C GLN A 67 19.91 2.95 -10.99
N GLU A 68 20.12 1.67 -11.27
CA GLU A 68 21.20 1.17 -12.12
C GLU A 68 21.18 1.81 -13.53
N HIS A 69 20.00 1.93 -14.13
CA HIS A 69 19.84 2.55 -15.45
C HIS A 69 20.12 4.06 -15.44
N CYS A 70 19.74 4.77 -14.37
CA CYS A 70 20.00 6.20 -14.23
C CYS A 70 21.45 6.51 -13.85
N GLU A 71 22.08 5.71 -13.00
CA GLU A 71 23.50 5.82 -12.65
C GLU A 71 24.39 5.48 -13.85
N GLY A 72 23.97 4.53 -14.71
CA GLY A 72 24.65 4.20 -15.96
C GLY A 72 24.44 5.18 -17.13
N HIS A 73 23.52 6.15 -17.02
CA HIS A 73 23.26 7.16 -18.07
C HIS A 73 24.02 8.48 -17.85
N CYS A 74 24.80 8.59 -16.79
CA CYS A 74 25.60 9.79 -16.47
C CYS A 74 27.07 9.69 -16.89
N GLU A 75 27.53 8.55 -17.43
CA GLU A 75 28.89 8.39 -17.95
C GLU A 75 28.93 8.31 -19.49
N GLY A 76 28.18 9.19 -20.15
CA GLY A 76 28.24 9.40 -21.59
C GLY A 76 28.40 10.89 -21.92
N ASP A 77 29.63 11.29 -22.21
CA ASP A 77 30.06 12.54 -22.82
C ASP A 77 29.78 13.86 -22.08
N THR A 78 30.59 14.13 -21.06
CA THR A 78 31.08 15.50 -20.82
C THR A 78 32.47 15.66 -21.44
N ASN A 79 32.57 15.52 -22.76
CA ASN A 79 33.68 16.16 -23.48
C ASN A 79 33.10 17.32 -24.28
N GLY A 80 33.15 18.50 -23.68
CA GLY A 80 32.87 19.75 -24.36
C GLY A 80 33.86 19.95 -25.49
N GLY A 81 33.43 19.67 -26.71
CA GLY A 81 34.10 20.08 -27.93
C GLY A 81 33.13 20.95 -28.73
N ASP A 82 33.51 22.20 -28.97
CA ASP A 82 32.80 23.18 -29.80
C ASP A 82 32.56 22.66 -31.23
N GLU A 83 31.47 21.95 -31.50
CA GLU A 83 31.06 21.66 -32.88
C GLU A 83 30.19 22.78 -33.43
N LYS A 84 30.84 23.66 -34.20
CA LYS A 84 30.22 24.71 -35.01
C LYS A 84 29.19 24.07 -35.94
N ARG A 85 27.92 24.40 -35.76
CA ARG A 85 26.85 24.00 -36.68
C ARG A 85 27.09 24.63 -38.06
N VAL A 86 27.32 23.79 -39.08
CA VAL A 86 27.37 24.21 -40.48
C VAL A 86 25.96 24.63 -40.92
N ARG A 87 25.84 25.84 -41.48
CA ARG A 87 24.63 26.35 -42.11
C ARG A 87 24.55 25.79 -43.53
N LEU A 88 23.47 25.07 -43.84
CA LEU A 88 23.15 24.65 -45.21
C LEU A 88 22.78 25.89 -46.05
N GLU A 89 23.37 26.01 -47.23
CA GLU A 89 22.84 26.79 -48.36
C GLU A 89 21.96 25.91 -49.25
#